data_AF-A0AAE0EIZ5-F1
#
_entry.id   AF-A0AAE0EIZ5-F1
#
_cell.length_a   1.000
_cell.length_b   1.000
_cell.length_c   1.000
_cell.angle_alpha   90.00
_cell.angle_beta   90.00
_cell.angle_gamma   90.00
#
_symmetry.space_group_name_H-M   'P 1'
#
loop_
_entity.id
_entity.type
_entity.pdbx_description
1 polymer ?
#
loop_
_entity_poly.entity_id
_entity_poly.type
_entity_poly.pdbx_seq_one_letter_code
_entity_poly.pdbx_strand_id
1 'polypeptide(L)'
;MECRLCFFKKNWDTVGPGVTADCLKVLNDGEPLGRVNNTLVCLIPKVHVAERITDYRPISMCNVVYKIVAKALTTRLRSVLGEVISET
;
A
#
# COMPACT_ATOMS: atom_id res chain seq x y z
N MET A 1 14.18 -2.14 -4.23
CA MET A 1 12.70 -2.07 -4.03
C MET A 1 11.91 -2.61 -5.23
N GLU A 2 12.47 -2.62 -6.44
CA GLU A 2 11.77 -3.02 -7.69
C GLU A 2 11.52 -4.52 -7.87
N CYS A 3 12.32 -5.39 -7.23
CA CYS A 3 12.23 -6.84 -7.43
C CYS A 3 10.86 -7.45 -7.07
N ARG A 4 10.16 -6.87 -6.08
CA ARG A 4 8.85 -7.39 -5.63
C ARG A 4 7.74 -7.19 -6.66
N LEU A 5 7.66 -6.03 -7.31
CA LEU A 5 6.61 -5.76 -8.30
C LEU A 5 6.84 -6.56 -9.58
N CYS A 6 8.09 -6.72 -10.00
CA CYS A 6 8.44 -7.55 -11.15
C CYS A 6 8.04 -9.01 -10.94
N PHE A 7 8.16 -9.54 -9.71
CA PHE A 7 7.70 -10.89 -9.38
C PHE A 7 6.19 -11.05 -9.61
N PHE A 8 5.36 -10.15 -9.07
CA PHE A 8 3.90 -10.22 -9.21
C PHE A 8 3.45 -10.04 -10.66
N LYS A 9 4.09 -9.13 -11.42
CA LYS A 9 3.77 -8.93 -12.84
C LYS A 9 4.11 -10.17 -13.68
N LYS A 10 5.27 -10.79 -13.43
CA LYS A 10 5.72 -11.95 -14.22
C LYS A 10 5.00 -13.25 -13.88
N ASN A 11 4.56 -13.43 -12.64
CA ASN A 11 3.92 -14.66 -12.16
C ASN A 11 2.42 -14.46 -11.88
N TRP A 12 1.80 -13.45 -12.50
CA TRP A 12 0.41 -13.07 -12.20
C TRP A 12 -0.57 -14.20 -12.46
N ASP A 13 -0.35 -15.00 -13.49
CA ASP A 13 -1.21 -16.14 -13.82
C ASP A 13 -1.28 -17.17 -12.67
N THR A 14 -0.19 -17.29 -11.91
CA THR A 14 -0.12 -18.21 -10.76
C THR A 14 -0.61 -17.55 -9.47
N VAL A 15 -0.15 -16.34 -9.16
CA VAL A 15 -0.41 -15.70 -7.84
C VAL A 15 -1.63 -14.78 -7.83
N GLY A 16 -2.07 -14.33 -9.00
CA GLY A 16 -3.17 -13.37 -9.19
C GLY A 16 -4.50 -13.83 -8.62
N PRO A 17 -4.93 -15.10 -8.82
CA PRO A 17 -6.17 -15.60 -8.23
C PRO A 17 -6.18 -15.50 -6.70
N GLY A 18 -5.08 -15.90 -6.04
CA GLY A 18 -4.94 -15.81 -4.59
C GLY A 18 -4.94 -14.37 -4.07
N VAL A 19 -4.14 -13.50 -4.71
CA VAL A 19 -4.10 -12.07 -4.37
C VAL A 19 -5.47 -11.41 -4.51
N THR A 20 -6.22 -11.76 -5.56
CA THR A 20 -7.57 -11.21 -5.80
C THR A 20 -8.55 -11.69 -4.74
N ALA A 21 -8.54 -12.99 -4.42
CA ALA A 21 -9.40 -13.56 -3.38
C ALA A 21 -9.15 -12.88 -2.02
N ASP A 22 -7.88 -12.70 -1.62
CA ASP A 22 -7.53 -12.02 -0.38
C ASP A 22 -7.99 -10.55 -0.36
N CYS A 23 -7.83 -9.83 -1.49
CA CYS A 23 -8.32 -8.46 -1.60
C CYS A 23 -9.85 -8.38 -1.47
N LEU A 24 -10.58 -9.33 -2.07
CA LEU A 24 -12.05 -9.34 -2.02
C LEU A 24 -12.58 -9.64 -0.62
N LYS A 25 -11.97 -10.56 0.13
CA LYS A 25 -12.32 -10.81 1.54
C LYS A 25 -12.23 -9.55 2.40
N VAL A 26 -11.17 -8.78 2.20
CA VAL A 26 -10.99 -7.51 2.93
C VAL A 26 -12.02 -6.47 2.49
N LEU A 27 -12.28 -6.35 1.19
CA LEU A 27 -13.11 -5.29 0.63
C LEU A 27 -14.62 -5.54 0.72
N ASN A 28 -15.06 -6.79 0.77
CA ASN A 28 -16.46 -7.19 0.79
C ASN A 28 -16.88 -7.71 2.15
N ASP A 29 -16.06 -8.56 2.77
CA ASP A 29 -16.38 -9.23 4.03
C ASP A 29 -15.80 -8.49 5.25
N GLY A 30 -14.97 -7.47 5.02
CA GLY A 30 -14.35 -6.67 6.08
C GLY A 30 -13.28 -7.43 6.86
N GLU A 31 -12.72 -8.50 6.30
CA GLU A 31 -11.67 -9.26 6.99
C GLU A 31 -10.44 -8.38 7.28
N PRO A 32 -9.81 -8.55 8.45
CA PRO A 32 -8.61 -7.80 8.78
C PRO A 32 -7.43 -8.22 7.89
N LEU A 33 -6.63 -7.25 7.45
CA LEU A 33 -5.42 -7.48 6.64
C LEU A 33 -4.34 -8.31 7.35
N GLY A 34 -4.49 -8.60 8.65
CA GLY A 34 -3.62 -9.51 9.40
C GLY A 34 -2.13 -9.23 9.20
N ARG A 35 -1.35 -10.30 8.95
CA ARG A 35 0.11 -10.22 8.73
C ARG A 35 0.51 -9.42 7.48
N VAL A 36 -0.41 -9.20 6.53
CA VAL A 36 -0.16 -8.43 5.31
C VAL A 36 0.00 -6.94 5.62
N ASN A 37 -0.54 -6.48 6.75
CA ASN A 37 -0.38 -5.11 7.24
C ASN A 37 1.00 -4.84 7.86
N ASN A 38 1.82 -5.88 8.08
CA ASN A 38 3.19 -5.69 8.56
C ASN A 38 4.04 -5.07 7.46
N THR A 39 4.51 -3.84 7.67
CA THR A 39 5.37 -3.13 6.74
C THR A 39 6.77 -2.98 7.30
N LEU A 40 7.77 -3.13 6.43
CA LEU A 40 9.13 -2.72 6.74
C LEU A 40 9.22 -1.21 6.53
N VAL A 41 9.84 -0.50 7.48
CA VAL A 41 10.12 0.93 7.35
C VAL A 41 11.55 1.11 6.90
N CYS A 42 11.75 1.76 5.76
CA CYS A 42 13.05 2.15 5.25
C CYS A 42 13.26 3.64 5.53
N LEU A 43 14.41 4.02 6.07
CA LEU A 43 14.78 5.41 6.30
C LEU A 43 15.65 5.90 5.15
N ILE A 44 15.15 6.86 4.37
CA ILE A 44 15.92 7.51 3.30
C ILE A 44 16.44 8.86 3.80
N PRO A 45 17.76 9.11 3.77
CA PRO A 45 18.31 10.41 4.19
C PRO A 45 17.81 11.53 3.26
N LYS A 46 17.43 12.67 3.84
CA LYS A 46 17.03 13.89 3.10
C LYS A 46 18.22 14.78 2.75
N VAL A 47 19.33 14.62 3.48
CA VAL A 47 20.55 15.43 3.38
C VAL A 47 21.78 14.53 3.31
N HIS A 48 22.90 15.07 2.81
CA HIS A 48 24.14 14.30 2.58
C HIS A 48 24.72 13.66 3.85
N VAL A 49 24.60 14.34 4.99
CA VAL A 49 25.02 13.84 6.31
C VAL A 49 23.83 13.93 7.24
N ALA A 50 23.14 12.80 7.43
CA ALA A 50 21.94 12.72 8.26
C ALA A 50 22.30 12.19 9.65
N GLU A 51 22.24 13.07 10.66
CA GLU A 51 22.63 12.76 12.05
C GLU A 51 21.42 12.59 12.96
N ARG A 52 20.30 13.27 12.66
CA ARG A 52 19.08 13.23 13.46
C ARG A 52 18.01 12.41 12.76
N ILE A 53 17.11 11.79 13.54
CA ILE A 53 15.99 11.01 12.98
C ILE A 53 15.08 11.85 12.06
N THR A 54 14.98 13.15 12.31
CA THR A 54 14.23 14.12 11.50
C THR A 54 14.80 14.32 10.10
N ASP A 55 16.08 14.01 9.92
CA ASP A 55 16.81 14.13 8.66
C ASP A 55 16.51 12.96 7.73
N TYR A 56 15.81 11.94 8.23
CA TYR A 56 15.33 10.82 7.44
C TYR A 56 13.86 11.01 7.03
N ARG A 57 13.52 10.54 5.85
CA ARG A 57 12.14 10.33 5.41
C ARG A 57 11.82 8.85 5.59
N PRO A 58 10.88 8.48 6.47
CA PRO A 58 10.43 7.10 6.56
C PRO A 58 9.59 6.75 5.33
N ILE A 59 9.85 5.58 4.75
CA ILE A 59 9.07 5.01 3.65
C ILE A 59 8.64 3.60 4.05
N SER A 60 7.33 3.38 4.04
CA SER A 60 6.72 2.09 4.30
C SER A 60 6.78 1.21 3.04
N MET A 61 7.48 0.08 3.14
CA MET A 61 7.49 -0.97 2.12
C MET A 61 6.31 -1.93 2.33
N CYS A 62 5.09 -1.44 2.06
CA CYS A 62 3.87 -2.22 2.24
C CYS A 62 3.75 -3.39 1.25
N ASN A 63 2.98 -4.42 1.63
CA ASN A 63 2.65 -5.56 0.77
C ASN A 63 1.79 -5.14 -0.44
N VAL A 64 1.87 -5.88 -1.55
CA VAL A 64 1.04 -5.69 -2.75
C VAL A 64 -0.45 -5.77 -2.45
N VAL A 65 -0.91 -6.73 -1.64
CA VAL A 65 -2.33 -6.86 -1.26
C VAL A 65 -2.81 -5.60 -0.54
N TYR A 66 -2.04 -5.11 0.44
CA TYR A 66 -2.33 -3.84 1.12
C TYR A 66 -2.45 -2.67 0.13
N LYS A 67 -1.51 -2.56 -0.81
CA LYS A 67 -1.51 -1.49 -1.82
C LYS A 67 -2.74 -1.56 -2.74
N ILE A 68 -3.17 -2.76 -3.13
CA ILE A 68 -4.36 -2.96 -3.97
C ILE A 68 -5.61 -2.54 -3.20
N VAL A 69 -5.79 -3.01 -1.97
CA VAL A 69 -6.93 -2.66 -1.11
C VAL A 69 -6.99 -1.15 -0.88
N ALA A 70 -5.88 -0.53 -0.47
CA ALA A 70 -5.82 0.91 -0.26
C ALA A 70 -6.19 1.70 -1.53
N LYS A 71 -5.68 1.28 -2.69
CA LYS A 71 -6.02 1.92 -3.98
C LYS A 71 -7.49 1.78 -4.32
N ALA A 72 -8.07 0.59 -4.12
CA ALA A 72 -9.50 0.36 -4.36
C ALA A 72 -10.37 1.25 -3.47
N LEU A 73 -10.03 1.38 -2.18
CA LEU A 73 -10.72 2.27 -1.24
C LEU A 73 -10.60 3.74 -1.67
N THR A 74 -9.40 4.21 -2.01
CA THR A 74 -9.22 5.60 -2.49
C THR A 74 -10.04 5.86 -3.76
N THR A 75 -10.13 4.90 -4.69
CA THR A 75 -10.97 5.05 -5.89
C THR A 75 -12.45 5.17 -5.53
N ARG A 76 -12.94 4.38 -4.56
CA ARG A 76 -14.32 4.50 -4.05
C ARG A 76 -14.57 5.83 -3.34
N LEU A 77 -13.61 6.29 -2.53
CA LEU A 77 -13.73 7.57 -1.80
C LEU A 77 -13.64 8.78 -2.72
N ARG A 78 -12.91 8.68 -3.83
CA ARG A 78 -12.73 9.80 -4.77
C ARG A 78 -14.06 10.34 -5.30
N SER A 79 -15.09 9.50 -5.45
CA SER A 79 -16.39 9.95 -5.95
C SER A 79 -17.14 10.86 -4.97
N VAL A 80 -16.93 10.70 -3.66
CA VAL A 80 -17.61 11.48 -2.61
C VAL A 80 -16.75 12.63 -2.08
N LEU A 81 -15.46 12.65 -2.44
CA LEU A 81 -14.49 13.56 -1.85
C LEU A 81 -14.83 15.04 -2.11
N GLY A 82 -15.41 15.35 -3.28
CA GLY A 82 -15.81 16.72 -3.63
C GLY A 82 -16.97 17.28 -2.80
N GLU A 83 -17.80 16.42 -2.21
CA GLU A 83 -18.92 16.83 -1.36
C GLU A 83 -18.50 16.99 0.11
N VAL A 84 -17.39 16.35 0.51
CA VAL A 84 -16.96 16.26 1.91
C VAL A 84 -15.79 17.20 2.22
N ILE A 85 -15.00 17.60 1.21
CA ILE A 85 -13.94 18.59 1.39
C ILE A 85 -14.54 20.00 1.35
N SER A 86 -14.41 20.73 2.46
CA SER A 86 -14.72 22.16 2.51
C SER A 86 -13.82 22.94 1.55
N GLU A 87 -14.41 23.88 0.80
CA GLU A 87 -13.65 24.92 0.11
C GLU A 87 -12.91 25.73 1.18
N THR A 88 -11.59 25.64 1.21
CA THR A 88 -10.71 26.50 2.02
C THR A 88 -9.66 27.07 1.09
#